data_AF-X6NJV5-F1
#
_entry.id   AF-X6NJV5-F1
#
_cell.length_a   1.000
_cell.length_b   1.000
_cell.length_c   1.000
_cell.angle_alpha   90.00
_cell.angle_beta   90.00
_cell.angle_gamma   90.00
#
_symmetry.space_group_name_H-M   'P 1'
#
loop_
_entity.id
_entity.type
_entity.pdbx_description
1 polymer ?
#
loop_
_entity_poly.entity_id
_entity_poly.type
_entity_poly.pdbx_seq_one_letter_code
_entity_poly.pdbx_strand_id
1 'polypeptide(L)'
;MPLLIGKKMKDLTSKTSNPWQNEEIEKLEKELMLRNDLITEKSVIVLQNECASISTLVAKQYDSIGSVFATTCNIIFFVLNQSTKKIMCVHLDEGVKSDKKCMETLLTKHFSAKEREGGEIGMYIVGGYMDEKNTSQQVTQEILKQLINTSPEKCN
;
A
#
# COMPACT_ATOMS: atom_id res chain seq x y z
N MET A 1 10.78 -17.12 -6.18
CA MET A 1 10.21 -17.36 -4.84
C MET A 1 8.91 -16.58 -4.74
N PRO A 2 7.72 -17.18 -4.57
CA PRO A 2 6.50 -16.39 -4.43
C PRO A 2 6.27 -16.09 -2.95
N LEU A 3 6.50 -14.84 -2.54
CA LEU A 3 6.03 -14.34 -1.25
C LEU A 3 4.76 -13.53 -1.53
N LEU A 4 3.63 -14.22 -1.49
CA LEU A 4 2.30 -13.66 -1.34
C LEU A 4 2.08 -13.42 0.14
N ILE A 5 2.13 -12.17 0.59
CA ILE A 5 1.51 -11.80 1.86
C ILE A 5 0.60 -10.61 1.57
N GLY A 6 -0.56 -10.95 1.03
CA GLY A 6 -1.80 -10.22 1.26
C GLY A 6 -2.74 -11.24 1.88
N LYS A 7 -3.34 -10.93 3.03
CA LYS A 7 -4.36 -11.80 3.63
C LYS A 7 -5.55 -11.87 2.68
N LYS A 8 -6.10 -13.06 2.42
CA LYS A 8 -7.42 -13.17 1.77
C LYS A 8 -8.45 -12.44 2.63
N MET A 9 -9.58 -12.04 2.05
CA MET A 9 -10.68 -11.47 2.81
C MET A 9 -11.14 -12.40 3.96
N LYS A 10 -11.16 -13.73 3.73
CA LYS A 10 -11.38 -14.73 4.79
C LYS A 10 -10.25 -14.80 5.82
N ASP A 11 -9.02 -14.43 5.47
CA ASP A 11 -7.86 -14.43 6.37
C ASP A 11 -7.71 -13.12 7.15
N LEU A 12 -8.42 -12.03 6.77
CA LEU A 12 -8.57 -10.82 7.59
C LEU A 12 -9.24 -11.10 8.94
N THR A 13 -9.99 -12.22 9.04
CA THR A 13 -10.60 -12.70 10.30
C THR A 13 -9.57 -13.26 11.30
N SER A 14 -8.30 -13.41 10.91
CA SER A 14 -7.22 -13.66 11.87
C SER A 14 -6.95 -12.39 12.65
N LYS A 15 -7.57 -12.28 13.85
CA LYS A 15 -7.43 -11.17 14.80
C LYS A 15 -6.04 -10.56 14.75
N THR A 16 -5.95 -9.32 14.31
CA THR A 16 -4.75 -8.50 14.47
C THR A 16 -4.48 -8.29 15.96
N SER A 17 -3.24 -7.95 16.32
CA SER A 17 -2.87 -7.60 17.70
C SER A 17 -3.52 -6.30 18.18
N ASN A 18 -4.19 -5.54 17.30
CA ASN A 18 -4.75 -4.23 17.59
C ASN A 18 -6.29 -4.30 17.67
N PRO A 19 -6.90 -4.15 18.86
CA PRO A 19 -8.33 -4.33 19.05
C PRO A 19 -9.22 -3.46 18.16
N TRP A 20 -8.85 -2.19 17.95
CA TRP A 20 -9.63 -1.26 17.12
C TRP A 20 -9.61 -1.63 15.64
N GLN A 21 -8.51 -2.20 15.14
CA GLN A 21 -8.42 -2.65 13.75
C GLN A 21 -9.36 -3.83 13.51
N ASN A 22 -9.49 -4.73 14.48
CA ASN A 22 -10.43 -5.85 14.39
C ASN A 22 -11.89 -5.37 14.36
N GLU A 23 -12.23 -4.38 15.18
CA GLU A 23 -13.58 -3.80 15.20
C GLU A 23 -13.93 -3.10 13.88
N GLU A 24 -12.98 -2.35 13.30
CA GLU A 24 -13.16 -1.69 12.01
C GLU A 24 -13.22 -2.68 10.84
N ILE A 25 -12.42 -3.76 10.87
CA ILE A 25 -12.54 -4.88 9.90
C ILE A 25 -13.93 -5.51 9.99
N GLU A 26 -14.45 -5.79 11.18
CA GLU A 26 -15.80 -6.35 11.35
C GLU A 26 -16.90 -5.38 10.88
N LYS A 27 -16.75 -4.07 11.10
CA LYS A 27 -17.67 -3.05 10.56
C LYS A 27 -17.64 -3.03 9.04
N LEU A 28 -16.44 -3.04 8.45
CA LEU A 28 -16.27 -3.08 7.01
C LEU A 28 -16.86 -4.35 6.40
N GLU A 29 -16.66 -5.53 7.01
CA GLU A 29 -17.29 -6.77 6.56
C GLU A 29 -18.83 -6.64 6.54
N LYS A 30 -19.42 -6.06 7.61
CA LYS A 30 -20.86 -5.82 7.67
C LYS A 30 -21.34 -4.82 6.62
N GLU A 31 -20.61 -3.74 6.39
CA GLU A 31 -20.94 -2.72 5.38
C GLU A 31 -20.78 -3.23 3.95
N LEU A 32 -19.77 -4.08 3.69
CA LEU A 32 -19.53 -4.70 2.39
C LEU A 32 -20.57 -5.78 2.06
N MET A 33 -21.07 -6.50 3.06
CA MET A 33 -22.23 -7.38 2.84
C MET A 33 -23.50 -6.62 2.43
N LEU A 34 -23.57 -5.31 2.71
CA LEU A 34 -24.72 -4.45 2.40
C LEU A 34 -24.56 -3.65 1.09
N ARG A 35 -23.34 -3.51 0.56
CA ARG A 35 -23.05 -2.77 -0.68
C ARG A 35 -22.54 -3.72 -1.76
N ASN A 36 -23.31 -3.90 -2.83
CA ASN A 36 -22.95 -4.68 -4.03
C ASN A 36 -21.74 -4.11 -4.83
N ASP A 37 -20.98 -3.18 -4.28
CA ASP A 37 -19.92 -2.47 -4.99
C ASP A 37 -18.55 -3.13 -4.70
N LEU A 38 -18.14 -3.97 -5.66
CA LEU A 38 -16.77 -4.12 -6.20
C LEU A 38 -15.61 -4.64 -5.31
N ILE A 39 -15.76 -4.88 -4.02
CA ILE A 39 -14.75 -5.67 -3.27
C ILE A 39 -15.09 -7.16 -3.41
N THR A 40 -14.37 -7.84 -4.29
CA THR A 40 -14.59 -9.26 -4.58
C THR A 40 -13.78 -10.12 -3.61
N GLU A 41 -14.06 -11.43 -3.53
CA GLU A 41 -13.17 -12.39 -2.84
C GLU A 41 -11.73 -12.41 -3.40
N LYS A 42 -11.51 -11.72 -4.52
CA LYS A 42 -10.24 -11.57 -5.24
C LYS A 42 -9.58 -10.21 -5.01
N SER A 43 -10.03 -9.45 -4.01
CA SER A 43 -9.38 -8.21 -3.58
C SER A 43 -8.32 -8.48 -2.52
N VAL A 44 -7.17 -7.82 -2.64
CA VAL A 44 -6.13 -7.78 -1.60
C VAL A 44 -6.30 -6.50 -0.79
N ILE A 45 -6.51 -6.63 0.53
CA ILE A 45 -6.56 -5.50 1.46
C ILE A 45 -5.24 -5.44 2.22
N VAL A 46 -4.54 -4.32 2.09
CA VAL A 46 -3.28 -4.03 2.79
C VAL A 46 -3.61 -3.29 4.09
N LEU A 47 -3.16 -3.80 5.23
CA LEU A 47 -3.38 -3.12 6.51
C LEU A 47 -2.30 -2.06 6.78
N GLN A 48 -2.52 -1.23 7.80
CA GLN A 48 -1.57 -0.22 8.23
C GLN A 48 -0.19 -0.84 8.52
N ASN A 49 0.87 -0.22 8.00
CA ASN A 49 2.27 -0.67 8.03
C ASN A 49 2.55 -1.97 7.28
N GLU A 50 1.63 -2.42 6.43
CA GLU A 50 1.85 -3.53 5.52
C GLU A 50 2.07 -3.04 4.08
N CYS A 51 2.57 -3.95 3.25
CA CYS A 51 2.74 -3.75 1.82
C CYS A 51 2.40 -5.04 1.07
N ALA A 52 1.79 -4.91 -0.10
CA ALA A 52 1.57 -6.03 -0.99
C ALA A 52 1.64 -5.59 -2.45
N SER A 53 1.92 -6.53 -3.33
CA SER A 53 1.90 -6.29 -4.77
C SER A 53 1.16 -7.39 -5.51
N ILE A 54 0.36 -7.00 -6.49
CA ILE A 54 -0.27 -7.91 -7.44
C ILE A 54 0.33 -7.71 -8.83
N SER A 55 0.41 -8.79 -9.62
CA SER A 55 0.83 -8.74 -11.02
C SER A 55 -0.08 -9.62 -11.86
N THR A 56 -0.55 -9.06 -12.96
CA THR A 56 -1.43 -9.78 -13.91
C THR A 56 -0.73 -10.96 -14.61
N LEU A 57 0.61 -11.04 -14.55
CA LEU A 57 1.38 -12.14 -15.13
C LEU A 57 1.31 -13.42 -14.28
N VAL A 58 1.08 -13.29 -12.97
CA VAL A 58 1.10 -14.41 -12.01
C VAL A 58 -0.28 -14.69 -11.43
N ALA A 59 -1.20 -13.72 -11.42
CA ALA A 59 -2.46 -13.83 -10.70
C ALA A 59 -3.69 -13.72 -11.62
N LYS A 60 -4.27 -14.88 -11.98
CA LYS A 60 -5.74 -14.97 -12.19
C LYS A 60 -6.54 -14.91 -10.87
N GLN A 61 -5.81 -14.87 -9.75
CA GLN A 61 -6.35 -15.03 -8.40
C GLN A 61 -6.85 -13.73 -7.78
N TYR A 62 -6.21 -12.60 -8.07
CA TYR A 62 -6.56 -11.30 -7.50
C TYR A 62 -6.77 -10.28 -8.61
N ASP A 63 -7.86 -9.52 -8.54
CA ASP A 63 -8.26 -8.52 -9.55
C ASP A 63 -8.05 -7.08 -9.07
N SER A 64 -8.01 -6.86 -7.75
CA SER A 64 -7.80 -5.54 -7.17
C SER A 64 -6.93 -5.60 -5.91
N ILE A 65 -6.33 -4.45 -5.60
CA ILE A 65 -5.56 -4.22 -4.38
C ILE A 65 -5.95 -2.86 -3.81
N GLY A 66 -6.09 -2.77 -2.49
CA GLY A 66 -6.46 -1.54 -1.83
C GLY A 66 -6.08 -1.55 -0.36
N SER A 67 -6.42 -0.47 0.32
CA SER A 67 -6.26 -0.32 1.76
C SER A 67 -7.39 0.53 2.31
N VAL A 68 -7.63 0.42 3.60
CA VAL A 68 -8.77 1.02 4.32
C VAL A 68 -8.27 1.71 5.59
N PHE A 69 -9.11 2.57 6.17
CA PHE A 69 -8.89 3.26 7.45
C PHE A 69 -7.69 4.23 7.48
N ALA A 70 -7.37 4.85 6.35
CA ALA A 70 -6.38 5.92 6.30
C ALA A 70 -6.95 7.23 6.85
N THR A 71 -6.73 7.50 8.14
CA THR A 71 -7.05 8.79 8.77
C THR A 71 -5.88 9.77 8.55
N THR A 72 -4.88 9.77 9.45
CA THR A 72 -3.63 10.54 9.29
C THR A 72 -2.55 9.77 8.52
N CYS A 73 -2.83 8.52 8.17
CA CYS A 73 -1.96 7.66 7.40
C CYS A 73 -2.07 7.96 5.89
N ASN A 74 -1.07 7.54 5.12
CA ASN A 74 -1.05 7.66 3.67
C ASN A 74 -1.00 6.27 3.04
N ILE A 75 -1.85 6.05 2.03
CA ILE A 75 -1.83 4.87 1.17
C ILE A 75 -1.11 5.26 -0.12
N ILE A 76 -0.09 4.50 -0.49
CA ILE A 76 0.70 4.72 -1.70
C ILE A 76 0.49 3.56 -2.65
N PHE A 77 0.16 3.89 -3.90
CA PHE A 77 0.15 2.95 -5.01
C PHE A 77 1.32 3.22 -5.95
N PHE A 78 2.13 2.19 -6.20
CA PHE A 78 3.12 2.19 -7.26
C PHE A 78 2.63 1.32 -8.41
N VAL A 79 2.55 1.91 -9.60
CA VAL A 79 2.06 1.27 -10.82
C VAL A 79 3.22 1.23 -11.81
N LEU A 80 3.72 0.03 -12.07
CA LEU A 80 4.81 -0.19 -13.00
C LEU A 80 4.25 -0.64 -14.34
N ASN A 81 4.59 0.11 -15.39
CA ASN A 81 4.45 -0.16 -16.84
C ASN A 81 3.21 -0.99 -17.27
N GLN A 82 2.42 -0.45 -18.21
CA GLN A 82 1.23 -1.12 -18.77
C GLN A 82 1.47 -2.57 -19.25
N SER A 83 2.71 -2.95 -19.55
CA SER A 83 3.08 -4.31 -19.99
C SER A 83 3.11 -5.36 -18.87
N THR A 84 3.57 -5.03 -17.65
CA THR A 84 3.60 -5.99 -16.52
C THR A 84 2.37 -5.85 -15.62
N LYS A 85 1.65 -4.72 -15.72
CA LYS A 85 0.48 -4.36 -14.91
C LYS A 85 0.67 -4.75 -13.45
N LYS A 86 1.83 -4.37 -12.91
CA LYS A 86 2.18 -4.65 -11.52
C LYS A 86 1.81 -3.45 -10.68
N ILE A 87 1.00 -3.68 -9.65
CA ILE A 87 0.54 -2.66 -8.73
C ILE A 87 1.00 -3.07 -7.34
N MET A 88 1.71 -2.18 -6.66
CA MET A 88 2.04 -2.31 -5.24
C MET A 88 1.21 -1.30 -4.45
N CYS A 89 0.62 -1.76 -3.35
CA CYS A 89 -0.07 -0.93 -2.37
C CYS A 89 0.70 -0.99 -1.05
N VAL A 90 0.87 0.16 -0.42
CA VAL A 90 1.62 0.38 0.81
C VAL A 90 0.78 1.30 1.69
N HIS A 91 0.59 0.96 2.96
CA HIS A 91 -0.11 1.83 3.92
C HIS A 91 0.88 2.28 5.00
N LEU A 92 1.23 3.56 5.01
CA LEU A 92 2.23 4.14 5.92
C LEU A 92 1.60 5.07 6.93
N ASP A 93 2.06 4.96 8.16
CA ASP A 93 1.76 5.88 9.25
C ASP A 93 3.01 6.68 9.68
N GLU A 94 3.01 7.21 10.91
CA GLU A 94 4.14 7.93 11.49
C GLU A 94 5.44 7.12 11.61
N GLY A 95 5.36 5.79 11.58
CA GLY A 95 6.50 4.87 11.60
C GLY A 95 7.49 5.13 10.46
N VAL A 96 7.05 5.71 9.35
CA VAL A 96 7.94 6.10 8.24
C VAL A 96 9.06 7.04 8.67
N LYS A 97 8.84 7.86 9.71
CA LYS A 97 9.85 8.76 10.29
C LYS A 97 11.03 8.02 10.92
N SER A 98 10.78 6.81 11.41
CA SER A 98 11.78 5.98 12.08
C SER A 98 12.57 5.10 11.12
N ASP A 99 11.98 4.72 9.98
CA ASP A 99 12.63 3.93 8.94
C ASP A 99 13.02 4.79 7.74
N LYS A 100 14.26 5.31 7.78
CA LYS A 100 14.82 6.19 6.75
C LYS A 100 15.01 5.52 5.38
N LYS A 101 14.89 4.19 5.31
CA LYS A 101 15.05 3.40 4.07
C LYS A 101 13.78 2.64 3.72
N CYS A 102 12.64 3.00 4.32
CA CYS A 102 11.38 2.32 4.10
C CYS A 102 11.05 2.29 2.60
N MET A 103 11.08 3.45 1.95
CA MET A 103 10.73 3.58 0.52
C MET A 103 11.73 2.86 -0.40
N GLU A 104 13.03 3.02 -0.17
CA GLU A 104 14.07 2.32 -0.93
C GLU A 104 13.93 0.81 -0.82
N THR A 105 13.68 0.32 0.40
CA THR A 105 13.49 -1.10 0.70
C THR A 105 12.25 -1.65 0.02
N LEU A 106 11.13 -0.90 0.04
CA LEU A 106 9.90 -1.29 -0.65
C LEU A 106 10.12 -1.40 -2.16
N LEU A 107 10.73 -0.39 -2.76
CA LEU A 107 10.98 -0.37 -4.20
C LEU A 107 11.93 -1.48 -4.64
N THR A 108 13.04 -1.70 -3.91
CA THR A 108 14.03 -2.73 -4.25
C THR A 108 13.54 -4.15 -4.00
N LYS A 109 12.71 -4.38 -2.98
CA LYS A 109 12.13 -5.70 -2.70
C LYS A 109 11.03 -6.08 -3.68
N HIS A 110 10.17 -5.13 -4.04
CA HIS A 110 9.00 -5.41 -4.86
C HIS A 110 9.24 -5.22 -6.35
N PHE A 111 10.25 -4.44 -6.75
CA PHE A 111 10.55 -4.20 -8.16
C PHE A 111 11.99 -4.57 -8.47
N SER A 112 12.16 -5.46 -9.45
CA SER A 112 13.47 -5.83 -9.98
C SER A 112 14.18 -4.63 -10.59
N ALA A 113 15.52 -4.67 -10.66
CA ALA A 113 16.31 -3.63 -11.33
C ALA A 113 15.81 -3.38 -12.76
N LYS A 114 15.53 -4.45 -13.51
CA LYS A 114 14.98 -4.37 -14.88
C LYS A 114 13.60 -3.70 -14.94
N GLU A 115 12.72 -3.96 -13.97
CA GLU A 115 11.42 -3.28 -13.90
C GLU A 115 11.61 -1.78 -13.64
N ARG A 116 12.55 -1.40 -12.76
CA ARG A 116 12.83 0.00 -12.41
C ARG A 116 13.54 0.78 -13.52
N GLU A 117 14.43 0.13 -14.27
CA GLU A 117 15.17 0.73 -15.38
C GLU A 117 14.35 0.75 -16.69
N GLY A 118 13.39 -0.15 -16.83
CA GLY A 118 12.68 -0.43 -18.08
C GLY A 118 11.37 0.33 -18.30
N GLY A 119 10.99 1.27 -17.44
CA GLY A 119 9.77 2.07 -17.65
C GLY A 119 9.45 3.08 -16.56
N GLU A 120 8.45 3.92 -16.83
CA GLU A 120 7.92 4.88 -15.87
C GLU A 120 7.19 4.15 -14.73
N ILE A 121 7.47 4.57 -13.49
CA ILE A 121 6.74 4.15 -12.30
C ILE A 121 5.74 5.25 -11.97
N GLY A 122 4.45 4.99 -12.22
CA GLY A 122 3.38 5.85 -11.75
C GLY A 122 3.24 5.72 -10.23
N MET A 123 3.16 6.83 -9.52
CA MET A 123 2.95 6.84 -8.08
C MET A 123 1.71 7.67 -7.73
N TYR A 124 0.86 7.11 -6.88
CA TYR A 124 -0.34 7.77 -6.37
C TYR A 124 -0.31 7.74 -4.85
N ILE A 125 -0.46 8.89 -4.22
CA ILE A 125 -0.54 9.02 -2.76
C ILE A 125 -1.97 9.47 -2.43
N VAL A 126 -2.63 8.72 -1.56
CA VAL A 126 -4.03 8.93 -1.17
C VAL A 126 -4.16 8.83 0.35
N GLY A 127 -5.01 9.67 0.92
CA GLY A 127 -5.25 9.70 2.36
C GLY A 127 -4.60 10.91 3.01
N GLY A 128 -4.66 10.94 4.33
CA GLY A 128 -4.32 12.12 5.09
C GLY A 128 -5.44 13.16 5.11
N TYR A 129 -5.59 13.82 6.26
CA TYR A 129 -6.40 15.02 6.41
C TYR A 129 -5.60 16.05 7.20
N MET A 130 -6.04 17.30 7.17
CA MET A 130 -5.41 18.36 7.95
C MET A 130 -5.80 18.23 9.42
N ASP A 131 -5.04 17.41 10.15
CA ASP A 131 -5.22 17.19 11.58
C ASP A 131 -4.53 18.27 12.42
N GLU A 132 -5.03 18.53 13.63
CA GLU A 132 -4.51 19.58 14.53
C GLU A 132 -3.04 19.38 14.91
N LYS A 133 -2.54 18.13 14.86
CA LYS A 133 -1.17 17.78 15.21
C LYS A 133 -0.23 17.85 14.00
N ASN A 134 -0.75 18.16 12.81
CA ASN A 134 -0.04 18.11 11.54
C ASN A 134 0.60 16.73 11.27
N THR A 135 0.06 15.65 11.86
CA THR A 135 0.59 14.30 11.69
C THR A 135 0.59 13.92 10.21
N SER A 136 -0.53 14.11 9.52
CA SER A 136 -0.67 13.76 8.10
C SER A 136 0.36 14.51 7.25
N GLN A 137 0.53 15.81 7.50
CA GLN A 137 1.50 16.63 6.78
C GLN A 137 2.92 16.10 6.96
N GLN A 138 3.30 15.76 8.19
CA GLN A 138 4.64 15.23 8.49
C GLN A 138 4.87 13.87 7.85
N VAL A 139 3.87 12.98 7.84
CA VAL A 139 3.95 11.67 7.17
C VAL A 139 4.16 11.86 5.67
N THR A 140 3.35 12.70 5.02
CA THR A 140 3.48 12.99 3.59
C THR A 140 4.84 13.60 3.25
N GLN A 141 5.33 14.55 4.06
CA GLN A 141 6.65 15.15 3.86
C GLN A 141 7.78 14.13 3.93
N GLU A 142 7.74 13.23 4.92
CA GLU A 142 8.78 12.22 5.09
C GLU A 142 8.76 11.20 3.94
N ILE A 143 7.58 10.77 3.49
CA ILE A 143 7.42 9.91 2.31
C ILE A 143 8.09 10.56 1.08
N LEU A 144 7.72 11.81 0.77
CA LEU A 144 8.27 12.52 -0.40
C LEU A 144 9.77 12.72 -0.28
N LYS A 145 10.27 13.07 0.90
CA LYS A 145 11.70 13.23 1.17
C LYS A 145 12.46 11.93 0.94
N GLN A 146 11.96 10.80 1.44
CA GLN A 146 12.61 9.50 1.20
C GLN A 146 12.62 9.16 -0.28
N LEU A 147 11.51 9.36 -1.01
CA LEU A 147 11.43 9.10 -2.45
C LEU A 147 12.43 9.93 -3.26
N ILE A 148 12.53 11.24 -2.99
CA ILE A 148 13.50 12.12 -3.64
C ILE A 148 14.94 11.62 -3.37
N ASN A 149 15.25 11.26 -2.13
CA ASN A 149 16.58 10.75 -1.76
C ASN A 149 16.87 9.34 -2.32
N THR A 150 15.84 8.61 -2.76
CA THR A 150 16.00 7.29 -3.38
C THR A 150 16.35 7.40 -4.87
N SER A 151 16.19 8.59 -5.48
CA SER A 151 16.65 8.84 -6.85
C SER A 151 18.16 9.10 -6.85
N PRO A 152 18.98 8.24 -7.49
CA PRO A 152 20.43 8.47 -7.60
C PRO A 152 20.77 9.64 -8.52
N GLU A 153 19.82 10.10 -9.32
CA GLU A 153 19.94 11.34 -10.09
C GLU A 153 19.43 12.49 -9.22
N LYS A 154 20.35 13.29 -8.71
CA LYS A 154 20.02 14.64 -8.23
C LYS A 154 19.25 15.31 -9.36
N CYS A 155 17.97 15.59 -9.13
CA CYS A 155 17.23 16.52 -9.98
C CYS A 155 17.99 17.85 -9.91
N ASN A 156 18.76 18.15 -10.96
CA ASN A 156 19.39 19.45 -11.16
C ASN A 156 18.35 20.45 -11.64
#